data_AF-A0A0F2LKW7-F1
#
_entry.id   AF-A0A0F2LKW7-F1
#
_cell.length_a   1.000
_cell.length_b   1.000
_cell.length_c   1.000
_cell.angle_alpha   90.00
_cell.angle_beta   90.00
_cell.angle_gamma   90.00
#
_symmetry.space_group_name_H-M   'P 1'
#
loop_
_entity.id
_entity.type
_entity.pdbx_description
1 polymer ?
#
loop_
_entity_poly.entity_id
_entity_poly.type
_entity_poly.pdbx_seq_one_letter_code
_entity_poly.pdbx_strand_id
1 'polypeptide(L)' 'AFSAFPVLLGYVSQVFPRSFYTLANSYIWGIGNTVGGAMGNALITLLLGLNYTIFDSFYVMVGLAVLSTLLTPLIPKKV' A
#
# COMPACT_ATOMS: atom_id res chain seq x y z
N ALA A 1 1.37 -11.40 -10.54
CA ALA A 1 1.67 -10.95 -9.18
C ALA A 1 0.35 -10.68 -8.46
N PHE A 2 0.12 -11.25 -7.27
CA PHE A 2 -1.01 -10.88 -6.41
C PHE A 2 -0.64 -9.59 -5.68
N SER A 3 -0.97 -8.45 -6.28
CA SER A 3 -0.77 -7.12 -5.69
C SER A 3 -2.12 -6.47 -5.43
N ALA A 4 -2.24 -5.74 -4.33
CA ALA A 4 -3.42 -4.92 -4.04
C ALA A 4 -3.63 -3.82 -5.10
N PHE A 5 -2.60 -3.46 -5.85
CA PHE A 5 -2.64 -2.39 -6.85
C PHE A 5 -3.72 -2.59 -7.94
N PRO A 6 -3.68 -3.64 -8.80
CA PRO A 6 -4.72 -3.87 -9.80
C PRO A 6 -6.11 -4.11 -9.19
N VAL A 7 -6.19 -4.71 -8.00
CA VAL A 7 -7.45 -4.94 -7.29
C VAL A 7 -8.10 -3.61 -6.90
N LEU A 8 -7.32 -2.68 -6.36
CA LEU A 8 -7.81 -1.35 -5.96
C LEU A 8 -8.24 -0.51 -7.16
N LEU A 9 -7.53 -0.60 -8.31
CA LEU A 9 -7.96 0.08 -9.54
C LEU A 9 -9.32 -0.44 -10.04
N GLY A 10 -9.55 -1.76 -9.98
CA GLY A 10 -10.83 -2.37 -10.32
C GLY A 10 -11.94 -2.07 -9.29
N TYR A 11 -11.56 -1.85 -8.02
CA TYR A 11 -12.49 -1.44 -6.97
C TYR A 11 -12.97 0.01 -7.15
N VAL A 12 -12.08 0.94 -7.57
CA VAL A 12 -12.45 2.34 -7.80
C VAL A 12 -13.58 2.48 -8.80
N SER A 13 -13.59 1.66 -9.85
CA SER A 13 -14.65 1.70 -10.86
C SER A 13 -16.01 1.25 -10.35
N GLN A 14 -16.06 0.50 -9.24
CA GLN A 14 -17.30 0.00 -8.65
C GLN A 14 -17.88 0.93 -7.58
N VAL A 15 -17.02 1.70 -6.89
CA VAL A 15 -17.44 2.50 -5.73
C VAL A 15 -17.43 4.00 -5.99
N PHE A 16 -16.60 4.54 -6.90
CA PHE A 16 -16.57 5.98 -7.13
C PHE A 16 -17.45 6.40 -8.33
N PRO A 17 -17.90 7.66 -8.41
CA PRO A 17 -18.44 8.24 -9.63
C PRO A 17 -17.34 8.37 -10.70
N ARG A 18 -17.71 8.25 -11.99
CA ARG A 18 -16.76 8.33 -13.12
C ARG A 18 -15.91 9.59 -13.14
N SER A 19 -16.44 10.72 -12.66
CA SER A 19 -15.71 11.99 -12.57
C SER A 19 -14.47 11.91 -11.67
N PHE A 20 -14.44 10.99 -10.71
CA PHE A 20 -13.35 10.86 -9.74
C PHE A 20 -12.39 9.71 -10.02
N TYR A 21 -12.60 8.91 -11.07
CA TYR A 21 -11.75 7.75 -11.37
C TYR A 21 -10.29 8.11 -11.56
N THR A 22 -10.02 9.15 -12.35
CA THR A 22 -8.65 9.59 -12.62
C THR A 22 -7.96 9.99 -11.32
N LEU A 23 -8.63 10.78 -10.47
CA LEU A 23 -8.09 11.22 -9.19
C LEU A 23 -7.82 10.03 -8.23
N ALA A 24 -8.81 9.15 -8.06
CA ALA A 24 -8.67 7.99 -7.18
C ALA A 24 -7.56 7.03 -7.64
N ASN A 25 -7.47 6.78 -8.94
CA ASN A 25 -6.39 5.96 -9.52
C ASN A 25 -5.02 6.63 -9.36
N SER A 26 -4.93 7.96 -9.50
CA SER A 26 -3.70 8.72 -9.25
C SER A 26 -3.23 8.60 -7.81
N TYR A 27 -4.13 8.55 -6.82
CA TYR A 27 -3.75 8.30 -5.43
C TYR A 27 -3.22 6.89 -5.21
N ILE A 28 -3.88 5.87 -5.75
CA ILE A 28 -3.45 4.47 -5.63
C ILE A 28 -2.06 4.28 -6.24
N TRP A 29 -1.80 4.88 -7.41
CA TRP A 29 -0.51 4.74 -8.07
C TRP A 29 0.57 5.63 -7.45
N GLY A 30 0.30 6.93 -7.31
CA GLY A 30 1.27 7.90 -6.81
C GLY A 30 1.61 7.66 -5.35
N ILE A 31 0.61 7.63 -4.47
CA ILE A 31 0.85 7.47 -3.03
C ILE A 31 1.02 5.99 -2.68
N GLY A 32 0.09 5.13 -3.08
CA GLY A 32 0.10 3.73 -2.69
C GLY A 32 1.33 2.97 -3.21
N ASN A 33 1.55 2.99 -4.52
CA ASN A 33 2.62 2.20 -5.13
C ASN A 33 3.98 2.91 -5.12
N THR A 34 4.05 4.16 -5.61
CA THR A 34 5.34 4.85 -5.77
C THR A 34 5.90 5.31 -4.42
N VAL A 35 5.15 6.08 -3.63
CA VAL A 35 5.61 6.54 -2.31
C VAL A 35 5.73 5.35 -1.35
N GLY A 36 4.74 4.45 -1.31
CA GLY A 36 4.81 3.25 -0.48
C GLY A 36 6.03 2.37 -0.77
N GLY A 37 6.35 2.13 -2.05
CA GLY A 37 7.53 1.37 -2.45
C GLY A 37 8.84 2.05 -2.06
N ALA A 38 8.96 3.36 -2.30
CA ALA A 38 10.14 4.13 -1.91
C ALA A 38 10.34 4.15 -0.38
N MET A 39 9.26 4.34 0.39
CA MET A 39 9.28 4.32 1.85
C MET A 39 9.65 2.94 2.40
N GLY A 40 9.16 1.86 1.79
CA GLY A 40 9.56 0.50 2.16
C GLY A 40 11.06 0.29 2.00
N ASN A 41 11.63 0.67 0.86
CA ASN A 41 13.08 0.60 0.63
C ASN A 41 13.87 1.47 1.61
N ALA A 42 13.41 2.69 1.87
CA ALA A 42 14.06 3.60 2.80
C ALA A 42 14.08 3.02 4.22
N LEU A 43 12.96 2.45 4.67
CA LEU A 43 12.83 1.87 6.00
C LEU A 43 13.71 0.61 6.17
N ILE A 44 13.75 -0.29 5.18
CA ILE A 44 14.66 -1.44 5.22
C ILE A 44 16.12 -0.96 5.27
N THR A 45 16.49 -0.01 4.41
CA THR A 45 17.85 0.55 4.39
C THR A 45 18.23 1.17 5.73
N LEU A 46 17.31 1.90 6.36
CA LEU A 46 17.51 2.50 7.68
C LEU A 46 17.73 1.44 8.76
N LEU A 47 16.90 0.39 8.80
CA LEU A 47 17.01 -0.68 9.78
C LEU A 47 18.34 -1.42 9.65
N LEU A 48 18.76 -1.72 8.41
CA LEU A 48 20.08 -2.30 8.16
C LEU A 48 21.22 -1.36 8.60
N GLY A 49 21.09 -0.06 8.37
CA GLY A 49 22.04 0.96 8.85
C GLY A 49 22.14 1.05 10.37
N LEU A 50 21.09 0.62 11.09
CA LEU A 50 21.06 0.51 12.55
C LEU A 50 21.54 -0.86 13.06
N ASN A 51 22.14 -1.69 12.20
CA ASN A 51 22.62 -3.05 12.50
C ASN A 51 21.52 -4.07 12.85
N TYR A 52 20.27 -3.83 12.48
CA TYR A 52 19.27 -4.91 12.47
C TYR A 52 19.59 -5.92 11.37
N THR A 53 19.25 -7.19 11.59
CA THR A 53 19.39 -8.18 10.53
C THR A 53 18.35 -7.95 9.44
N ILE A 54 18.61 -8.51 8.26
CA ILE A 54 17.63 -8.52 7.17
C ILE A 54 16.32 -9.21 7.59
N PHE A 55 16.42 -10.25 8.44
CA PHE A 55 15.25 -10.97 8.95
C PHE A 55 14.41 -10.09 9.87
N ASP A 56 15.04 -9.38 10.80
CA ASP A 56 14.34 -8.43 11.69
C ASP A 56 13.61 -7.35 10.89
N SER A 57 14.29 -6.83 9.86
CA SER A 57 13.71 -5.83 8.96
C SER A 57 12.48 -6.37 8.22
N PHE A 58 12.51 -7.62 7.76
CA PHE A 58 11.35 -8.26 7.15
C PHE A 58 10.23 -8.52 8.16
N TYR A 59 10.52 -8.85 9.42
CA TYR A 59 9.47 -8.96 10.45
C TYR A 59 8.76 -7.63 10.67
N VAL A 60 9.48 -6.50 10.65
CA VAL A 60 8.87 -5.16 10.69
C VAL A 60 7.96 -4.94 9.48
N MET A 61 8.41 -5.29 8.27
CA MET A 61 7.60 -5.17 7.05
C MET A 61 6.34 -6.05 7.09
N VAL A 62 6.45 -7.27 7.62
CA VAL A 62 5.30 -8.16 7.83
C VAL A 62 4.32 -7.53 8.81
N GLY A 63 4.80 -6.93 9.91
CA GLY A 63 3.96 -6.17 10.84
C GLY A 63 3.16 -5.06 10.14
N LEU A 64 3.82 -4.27 9.28
CA LEU A 64 3.16 -3.24 8.47
C LEU A 64 2.15 -3.82 7.48
N ALA A 65 2.45 -4.97 6.86
CA ALA A 65 1.53 -5.65 5.96
C ALA A 65 0.27 -6.17 6.69
N VAL A 66 0.43 -6.71 7.90
CA VAL A 66 -0.69 -7.13 8.76
C VAL A 66 -1.54 -5.92 9.15
N LEU A 67 -0.92 -4.82 9.58
CA LEU A 67 -1.63 -3.57 9.89
C LEU A 67 -2.41 -3.05 8.67
N SER A 68 -1.80 -3.04 7.48
CA SER A 68 -2.46 -2.66 6.24
C SER A 68 -3.68 -3.54 5.95
N THR A 69 -3.56 -4.86 6.15
CA THR A 69 -4.65 -5.82 5.98
C THR A 69 -5.80 -5.53 6.95
N LEU A 70 -5.50 -5.22 8.21
CA LEU A 70 -6.50 -4.89 9.23
C LEU A 70 -7.25 -3.58 8.94
N LEU A 71 -6.68 -2.69 8.13
CA LEU A 71 -7.32 -1.43 7.71
C LEU A 71 -8.24 -1.62 6.48
N THR A 72 -8.13 -2.73 5.76
CA THR A 72 -8.98 -3.03 4.58
C THR A 72 -10.49 -2.88 4.83
N PRO A 73 -11.06 -3.27 6.00
CA PRO A 73 -12.48 -3.07 6.29
C PRO A 73 -12.95 -1.60 6.31
N LEU A 74 -12.03 -0.64 6.48
CA LEU A 74 -12.33 0.79 6.44
C LEU A 74 -12.55 1.31 5.00
N ILE A 75 -12.19 0.51 3.99
CA ILE A 75 -12.42 0.85 2.60
C ILE A 75 -13.94 0.87 2.35
N PRO A 76 -14.49 1.97 1.78
CA PRO A 76 -15.92 2.07 1.49
C PRO A 76 -16.42 0.91 0.64
N LYS A 77 -17.61 0.37 0.93
CA LYS A 77 -18.12 -0.79 0.17
C LYS A 77 -19.16 -0.40 -0.89
N LYS A 78 -19.77 0.77 -0.73
CA LYS A 78 -20.76 1.38 -1.62
C LYS A 78 -20.70 2.90 -1.45
N VAL A 79 -21.02 3.64 -2.51
CA VAL A 79 -21.42 5.06 -2.45
C VAL A 79 -22.87 5.17 -2.02
#